data_AF-A0A349YLI8-F1
#
_entry.id   AF-A0A349YLI8-F1
#
_cell.length_a   1.000
_cell.length_b   1.000
_cell.length_c   1.000
_cell.angle_alpha   90.00
_cell.angle_beta   90.00
_cell.angle_gamma   90.00
#
_symmetry.space_group_name_H-M   'P 1'
#
loop_
_entity.id
_entity.type
_entity.pdbx_description
1 polymer ?
#
loop_
_entity_poly.entity_id
_entity_poly.type
_entity_poly.pdbx_seq_one_letter_code
_entity_poly.pdbx_strand_id
1 'polypeptide(L)'
;MATSYSEIYRWAGKKLEDPSYASMSDEDLSEMFFEWMLSAIAQFRKCEHDLSQRDDELGAFDDDLLDVEKEILGTLTAKAWLEPQLNSALLTRQVFSEKEQKFYSQKEHLTGLENRYESLTREAQRLHRDYTYAHSSYWED
;
A
#
# COMPACT_ATOMS: atom_id res chain seq x y z
N MET A 1 5.89 11.04 19.32
CA MET A 1 6.51 9.73 19.68
C MET A 1 6.93 9.10 18.37
N ALA A 2 8.04 8.35 18.33
CA ALA A 2 8.44 7.60 17.13
C ALA A 2 7.25 6.80 16.54
N THR A 3 7.06 6.88 15.22
CA THR A 3 5.96 6.17 14.56
C THR A 3 6.30 4.69 14.38
N SER A 4 5.50 3.79 14.95
CA SER A 4 5.72 2.35 14.78
C SER A 4 5.21 1.83 13.44
N TYR A 5 5.76 0.73 12.94
CA TYR A 5 5.27 0.06 11.74
C TYR A 5 3.84 -0.45 11.91
N SER A 6 3.48 -0.87 13.13
CA SER A 6 2.12 -1.29 13.46
C SER A 6 1.08 -0.18 13.19
N GLU A 7 1.46 1.10 13.35
CA GLU A 7 0.59 2.22 12.98
C GLU A 7 0.35 2.24 11.47
N ILE A 8 1.42 2.12 10.66
CA ILE A 8 1.33 2.07 9.20
C ILE A 8 0.50 0.87 8.73
N TYR A 9 0.66 -0.29 9.37
CA TYR A 9 -0.11 -1.49 9.05
C TYR A 9 -1.59 -1.29 9.34
N ARG A 10 -1.95 -0.59 10.42
CA ARG A 10 -3.35 -0.23 10.68
C ARG A 10 -3.90 0.73 9.62
N TRP A 11 -3.11 1.69 9.14
CA TRP A 11 -3.51 2.57 8.05
C TRP A 11 -3.73 1.80 6.75
N ALA A 12 -2.82 0.88 6.41
CA ALA A 12 -2.96 0.00 5.26
C ALA A 12 -4.18 -0.92 5.41
N GLY A 13 -4.34 -1.60 6.54
CA GLY A 13 -5.45 -2.50 6.83
C GLY A 13 -6.83 -1.85 6.74
N LYS A 14 -6.98 -0.57 7.10
CA LYS A 14 -8.24 0.18 6.88
C LYS A 14 -8.63 0.28 5.40
N LYS A 15 -7.66 0.22 4.49
CA LYS A 15 -7.89 0.23 3.04
C LYS A 15 -8.09 -1.18 2.49
N LEU A 16 -7.82 -2.22 3.27
CA LEU A 16 -7.88 -3.60 2.83
C LEU A 16 -9.08 -4.27 3.49
N GLU A 17 -10.16 -4.44 2.74
CA GLU A 17 -11.35 -5.17 3.20
C GLU A 17 -11.21 -6.66 2.89
N ASP A 18 -10.22 -7.33 3.51
CA ASP A 18 -10.02 -8.78 3.30
C ASP A 18 -10.34 -9.59 4.57
N PRO A 19 -11.40 -10.43 4.54
CA PRO A 19 -11.73 -11.32 5.64
C PRO A 19 -10.62 -12.33 5.98
N SER A 20 -9.72 -12.63 5.05
CA SER A 20 -8.62 -13.59 5.27
C SER A 20 -7.61 -13.11 6.31
N TYR A 21 -7.47 -11.80 6.53
CA TYR A 21 -6.63 -11.25 7.59
C TYR A 21 -7.03 -11.75 8.98
N ALA A 22 -8.33 -11.95 9.23
CA ALA A 22 -8.82 -12.45 10.51
C ALA A 22 -8.38 -13.91 10.79
N SER A 23 -7.86 -14.61 9.79
CA SER A 23 -7.42 -16.00 9.89
C SER A 23 -5.89 -16.18 9.94
N MET A 24 -5.13 -15.10 9.78
CA MET A 24 -3.66 -15.11 9.82
C MET A 24 -3.15 -14.76 11.21
N SER A 25 -1.93 -15.19 11.56
CA SER A 25 -1.29 -14.77 12.80
C SER A 25 -0.83 -13.31 12.69
N ASP A 26 -0.75 -12.62 13.83
CA ASP A 26 -0.26 -11.24 13.88
C ASP A 26 1.21 -11.15 13.43
N GLU A 27 2.02 -12.19 13.71
CA GLU A 27 3.39 -12.28 13.24
C GLU A 27 3.48 -12.38 11.71
N ASP A 28 2.73 -13.31 11.09
CA ASP A 28 2.74 -13.50 9.63
C ASP A 28 2.25 -12.23 8.92
N LEU A 29 1.19 -11.60 9.45
CA LEU A 29 0.70 -10.33 8.92
C LEU A 29 1.77 -9.25 8.99
N SER A 30 2.43 -9.11 10.14
CA SER A 30 3.46 -8.10 10.34
C SER A 30 4.64 -8.28 9.38
N GLU A 31 5.12 -9.51 9.18
CA GLU A 31 6.17 -9.82 8.21
C GLU A 31 5.77 -9.44 6.77
N MET A 32 4.56 -9.82 6.37
CA MET A 32 4.08 -9.50 5.02
C MET A 32 3.89 -7.99 4.81
N PHE A 33 3.27 -7.31 5.77
CA PHE A 33 3.08 -5.86 5.73
C PHE A 33 4.42 -5.12 5.77
N PHE A 34 5.43 -5.65 6.46
CA PHE A 34 6.78 -5.09 6.45
C PHE A 34 7.38 -5.05 5.04
N GLU A 35 7.33 -6.16 4.29
CA GLU A 35 7.85 -6.21 2.92
C GLU A 35 7.12 -5.22 1.99
N TRP A 36 5.79 -5.15 2.10
CA TRP A 36 5.00 -4.19 1.31
C TRP A 36 5.27 -2.74 1.72
N MET A 37 5.51 -2.48 3.00
CA MET A 37 5.88 -1.16 3.49
C MET A 37 7.26 -0.74 2.96
N LEU A 38 8.24 -1.64 2.88
CA LEU A 38 9.53 -1.33 2.25
C LEU A 38 9.36 -0.94 0.77
N SER A 39 8.50 -1.64 0.04
CA SER A 39 8.14 -1.28 -1.34
C SER A 39 7.43 0.09 -1.42
N ALA A 40 6.59 0.41 -0.43
CA ALA A 40 5.92 1.70 -0.31
C ALA A 40 6.89 2.84 -0.04
N ILE A 41 7.86 2.66 0.87
CA ILE A 41 8.91 3.65 1.18
C ILE A 41 9.68 4.02 -0.10
N ALA A 42 10.05 3.03 -0.93
CA ALA A 42 10.74 3.28 -2.19
C ALA A 42 9.91 4.11 -3.20
N GLN A 43 8.58 4.09 -3.09
CA GLN A 43 7.66 4.88 -3.93
C GLN A 43 7.43 6.30 -3.38
N PHE A 44 7.65 6.54 -2.09
CA PHE A 44 7.45 7.84 -1.45
C PHE A 44 8.66 8.77 -1.66
N ARG A 45 8.72 9.44 -2.82
CA ARG A 45 9.89 10.21 -3.25
C ARG A 45 10.14 11.55 -2.53
N LYS A 46 9.12 12.18 -1.97
CA LYS A 46 9.20 13.49 -1.31
C LYS A 46 8.52 13.39 0.04
N CYS A 47 9.24 12.87 1.03
CA CYS A 47 8.85 12.89 2.43
C CYS A 47 9.78 13.87 3.14
N GLU A 48 9.25 14.66 4.06
CA GLU A 48 10.00 15.58 4.92
C GLU A 48 10.87 14.79 5.89
N HIS A 49 10.28 13.77 6.51
CA HIS A 49 10.99 12.83 7.36
C HIS A 49 11.78 11.80 6.54
N ASP A 50 12.98 11.47 7.01
CA ASP A 50 13.83 10.48 6.36
C ASP A 50 13.39 9.07 6.74
N LEU A 51 12.59 8.44 5.87
CA LEU A 51 12.08 7.08 6.03
C LEU A 51 13.16 5.99 6.03
N SER A 52 14.43 6.34 5.77
CA SER A 52 15.57 5.45 5.96
C SER A 52 16.09 5.42 7.40
N GLN A 53 15.77 6.44 8.22
CA GLN A 53 16.02 6.46 9.66
C GLN A 53 14.93 5.65 10.37
N ARG A 54 15.20 4.37 10.56
CA ARG A 54 14.28 3.43 11.18
C ARG A 54 15.04 2.29 11.84
N ASP A 55 14.42 1.74 12.88
CA ASP A 55 14.89 0.57 13.60
C ASP A 55 13.99 -0.61 13.25
N ASP A 56 14.50 -1.49 12.40
CA ASP A 56 13.79 -2.70 11.96
C ASP A 56 13.69 -3.75 13.09
N GLU A 57 14.55 -3.70 14.13
CA GLU A 57 14.45 -4.58 15.31
C GLU A 57 13.35 -4.10 16.28
N LEU A 58 13.25 -2.78 16.47
CA LEU A 58 12.19 -2.17 17.28
C LEU A 58 10.85 -2.10 16.53
N GLY A 59 10.88 -2.08 15.20
CA GLY A 59 9.71 -1.94 14.34
C GLY A 59 9.15 -0.51 14.31
N ALA A 60 10.03 0.49 14.23
CA ALA A 60 9.63 1.90 14.25
C ALA A 60 10.56 2.80 13.43
N PHE A 61 10.00 3.91 12.94
CA PHE A 61 10.78 5.04 12.42
C PHE A 61 11.36 5.85 13.57
N ASP A 62 12.53 6.45 13.36
CA ASP A 62 13.15 7.32 14.37
C ASP A 62 12.33 8.60 14.58
N ASP A 63 11.66 9.05 13.51
CA ASP A 63 10.83 10.24 13.49
C ASP A 63 9.34 9.97 13.83
N ASP A 64 8.66 11.02 14.31
CA ASP A 64 7.20 11.03 14.42
C ASP A 64 6.60 11.55 13.11
N LEU A 65 6.25 10.62 12.22
CA LEU A 65 5.65 10.94 10.93
C LEU A 65 4.36 11.73 11.11
N LEU A 66 4.07 12.63 10.16
CA LEU A 66 2.81 13.34 10.10
C LEU A 66 1.67 12.39 9.72
N ASP A 67 0.44 12.70 10.15
CA ASP A 67 -0.75 11.91 9.78
C ASP A 67 -0.89 11.75 8.26
N VAL A 68 -0.52 12.76 7.48
CA VAL A 68 -0.54 12.72 6.01
C VAL A 68 0.52 11.75 5.47
N GLU A 69 1.71 11.69 6.07
CA GLU A 69 2.76 10.75 5.68
C GLU A 69 2.36 9.31 6.02
N LYS A 70 1.74 9.11 7.19
CA LYS A 70 1.18 7.80 7.59
C LYS A 70 0.09 7.35 6.62
N GLU A 71 -0.81 8.24 6.21
CA GLU A 71 -1.88 7.93 5.24
C GLU A 71 -1.31 7.60 3.85
N ILE A 72 -0.30 8.35 3.39
CA ILE A 72 0.40 8.07 2.12
C ILE A 72 1.06 6.68 2.17
N LEU A 73 1.85 6.40 3.21
CA LEU A 73 2.53 5.11 3.38
C LEU A 73 1.54 3.96 3.49
N GLY A 74 0.46 4.12 4.27
CA GLY A 74 -0.60 3.13 4.38
C GLY A 74 -1.26 2.82 3.03
N THR A 75 -1.54 3.86 2.24
CA THR A 75 -2.14 3.71 0.89
C THR A 75 -1.21 2.99 -0.08
N LEU A 76 0.08 3.36 -0.08
CA LEU A 76 1.09 2.70 -0.92
C LEU A 76 1.34 1.25 -0.49
N THR A 77 1.32 0.96 0.80
CA THR A 77 1.46 -0.39 1.35
C THR A 77 0.28 -1.27 0.93
N ALA A 78 -0.95 -0.75 1.03
CA ALA A 78 -2.16 -1.43 0.54
C ALA A 78 -2.13 -1.69 -0.97
N LYS A 79 -1.56 -0.76 -1.75
CA LYS A 79 -1.35 -0.94 -3.19
C LYS A 79 -0.34 -2.07 -3.47
N ALA A 80 0.79 -2.09 -2.76
CA ALA A 80 1.81 -3.12 -2.91
C ALA A 80 1.29 -4.52 -2.58
N TRP A 81 0.33 -4.64 -1.64
CA TRP A 81 -0.37 -5.88 -1.35
C TRP A 81 -1.27 -6.39 -2.49
N LEU A 82 -1.97 -5.49 -3.19
CA LEU A 82 -2.87 -5.84 -4.30
C LEU A 82 -2.12 -6.28 -5.56
N GLU A 83 -0.91 -5.76 -5.76
CA GLU A 83 -0.10 -5.98 -6.95
C GLU A 83 0.16 -7.47 -7.27
N PRO A 84 0.64 -8.33 -6.34
CA PRO A 84 0.84 -9.75 -6.64
C PRO A 84 -0.47 -10.50 -6.95
N GLN A 85 -1.59 -10.11 -6.32
CA GLN A 85 -2.89 -10.73 -6.58
C GLN A 85 -3.41 -10.39 -7.97
N LEU A 86 -3.27 -9.13 -8.36
CA LEU A 86 -3.60 -8.66 -9.70
C LEU A 86 -2.75 -9.37 -10.77
N ASN A 87 -1.43 -9.46 -10.53
CA ASN A 87 -0.50 -10.14 -11.44
C ASN A 87 -0.83 -11.64 -11.59
N SER A 88 -1.14 -12.32 -10.49
CA SER A 88 -1.58 -13.71 -10.51
C SER A 88 -2.89 -13.90 -11.30
N ALA A 89 -3.86 -13.02 -11.11
CA ALA A 89 -5.13 -13.05 -11.85
C ALA A 89 -4.92 -12.80 -13.36
N LEU A 90 -4.00 -11.90 -13.73
CA LEU A 90 -3.64 -11.62 -15.12
C LEU A 90 -2.95 -12.82 -15.80
N LEU A 91 -1.97 -13.44 -15.12
CA LEU A 91 -1.31 -14.66 -15.59
C LEU A 91 -2.32 -15.78 -15.80
N THR A 92 -3.23 -15.97 -14.84
CA THR A 92 -4.30 -16.96 -14.94
C THR A 92 -5.18 -16.67 -16.15
N ARG A 93 -5.60 -15.42 -16.38
CA ARG A 93 -6.39 -15.05 -17.57
C ARG A 93 -5.69 -15.41 -18.88
N GLN A 94 -4.37 -15.19 -18.97
CA GLN A 94 -3.59 -15.50 -20.17
C GLN A 94 -3.58 -17.01 -20.47
N VAL A 95 -3.39 -17.84 -19.45
CA VAL A 95 -3.39 -19.32 -19.58
C VAL A 95 -4.77 -19.86 -19.97
N PHE A 96 -5.84 -19.33 -19.37
CA PHE A 96 -7.19 -19.84 -19.59
C PHE A 96 -7.88 -19.30 -20.83
N SER A 97 -7.34 -18.26 -21.49
CA SER A 97 -7.81 -17.73 -22.79
C SER A 97 -7.94 -18.80 -23.88
N GLU A 98 -7.37 -19.99 -23.70
CA GLU A 98 -7.44 -21.13 -24.63
C GLU A 98 -8.60 -22.12 -24.39
N LYS A 99 -9.34 -22.07 -23.25
CA LYS A 99 -10.40 -23.07 -22.92
C LYS A 99 -11.65 -22.46 -22.27
N GLU A 100 -12.73 -22.34 -23.05
CA GLU A 100 -13.98 -21.54 -22.90
C GLU A 100 -14.87 -21.63 -21.62
N GLN A 101 -14.56 -22.37 -20.55
CA GLN A 101 -15.64 -22.77 -19.61
C GLN A 101 -15.86 -21.98 -18.29
N LYS A 102 -15.02 -21.00 -17.89
CA LYS A 102 -15.22 -20.24 -16.62
C LYS A 102 -14.88 -18.73 -16.69
N PHE A 103 -15.10 -18.09 -17.83
CA PHE A 103 -14.59 -16.73 -18.09
C PHE A 103 -15.31 -15.58 -17.37
N TYR A 104 -16.62 -15.70 -17.11
CA TYR A 104 -17.40 -14.53 -16.69
C TYR A 104 -17.06 -14.08 -15.26
N SER A 105 -17.10 -14.98 -14.28
CA SER A 105 -16.77 -14.66 -12.88
C SER A 105 -15.31 -14.27 -12.69
N GLN A 106 -14.39 -14.87 -13.46
CA GLN A 106 -12.97 -14.53 -13.41
C GLN A 106 -12.67 -13.15 -14.00
N LYS A 107 -13.39 -12.76 -15.06
CA LYS A 107 -13.30 -11.42 -15.63
C LYS A 107 -13.83 -10.36 -14.67
N GLU A 108 -14.97 -10.59 -14.05
CA GLU A 108 -15.55 -9.66 -13.06
C GLU A 108 -14.63 -9.47 -11.86
N HIS A 109 -14.07 -10.56 -11.33
CA HIS A 109 -13.10 -10.51 -10.24
C HIS A 109 -11.85 -9.70 -10.62
N LEU A 110 -11.29 -9.96 -11.81
CA LEU A 110 -10.13 -9.22 -12.30
C LEU A 110 -10.43 -7.72 -12.45
N THR A 111 -11.57 -7.36 -13.04
CA THR A 111 -11.98 -5.95 -13.17
C THR A 111 -12.16 -5.29 -11.79
N GLY A 112 -12.66 -6.03 -10.79
CA GLY A 112 -12.72 -5.55 -9.41
C GLY A 112 -11.33 -5.22 -8.83
N LEU A 113 -10.36 -6.14 -9.02
CA LEU A 113 -8.97 -5.94 -8.57
C LEU A 113 -8.29 -4.77 -9.30
N GLU A 114 -8.45 -4.68 -10.63
CA GLU A 114 -7.93 -3.57 -11.45
C GLU A 114 -8.48 -2.23 -10.96
N ASN A 115 -9.80 -2.13 -10.79
CA ASN A 115 -10.45 -0.91 -10.28
C ASN A 115 -9.95 -0.52 -8.89
N ARG A 116 -9.76 -1.50 -8.00
CA ARG A 116 -9.25 -1.24 -6.64
C ARG A 116 -7.82 -0.72 -6.69
N TYR A 117 -6.96 -1.37 -7.47
CA TYR A 117 -5.57 -0.97 -7.66
C TYR A 117 -5.46 0.45 -8.25
N GLU A 118 -6.28 0.77 -9.25
CA GLU A 118 -6.37 2.12 -9.80
C GLU A 118 -6.85 3.15 -8.77
N SER A 119 -7.84 2.79 -7.93
CA SER A 119 -8.36 3.69 -6.89
C SER A 119 -7.27 4.09 -5.89
N LEU A 120 -6.50 3.11 -5.41
CA LEU A 120 -5.39 3.34 -4.47
C LEU A 120 -4.26 4.13 -5.14
N THR A 121 -3.99 3.87 -6.43
CA THR A 121 -2.99 4.62 -7.19
C THR A 121 -3.39 6.10 -7.31
N ARG A 122 -4.66 6.40 -7.64
CA ARG A 122 -5.16 7.78 -7.72
C ARG A 122 -5.15 8.47 -6.36
N GLU A 123 -5.53 7.76 -5.30
CA GLU A 123 -5.50 8.26 -3.93
C GLU A 123 -4.08 8.61 -3.49
N ALA A 124 -3.12 7.70 -3.67
CA ALA A 124 -1.72 7.95 -3.34
C ALA A 124 -1.15 9.14 -4.13
N GLN A 125 -1.43 9.24 -5.43
CA GLN A 125 -1.00 10.38 -6.26
C GLN A 125 -1.59 11.71 -5.79
N ARG A 126 -2.89 11.71 -5.42
CA ARG A 126 -3.55 12.89 -4.87
C ARG A 126 -2.91 13.31 -3.55
N LEU A 127 -2.75 12.37 -2.62
CA LEU A 127 -2.13 12.64 -1.32
C LEU A 127 -0.71 13.16 -1.46
N HIS A 128 0.12 12.53 -2.31
CA HIS A 128 1.48 13.00 -2.59
C HIS A 128 1.51 14.41 -3.15
N ARG A 129 0.61 14.71 -4.09
CA ARG A 129 0.53 16.03 -4.70
C ARG A 129 0.15 17.08 -3.67
N ASP A 130 -0.91 16.82 -2.91
CA ASP A 130 -1.43 17.74 -1.90
C ASP A 130 -0.38 17.95 -0.78
N TYR A 131 0.31 16.88 -0.37
CA TYR A 131 1.46 16.93 0.53
C TYR A 131 2.62 17.76 -0.02
N THR A 132 3.02 17.52 -1.28
CA THR A 132 4.10 18.27 -1.92
C THR A 132 3.76 19.75 -2.04
N TYR A 133 2.50 20.12 -2.35
CA TYR A 133 2.10 21.52 -2.40
C TYR A 133 2.15 22.20 -1.04
N ALA A 134 1.77 21.49 0.04
CA ALA A 134 1.82 22.04 1.40
C ALA A 134 3.26 22.27 1.90
N HIS A 135 4.22 21.42 1.50
CA HIS A 135 5.61 21.48 1.97
C HIS A 135 6.58 22.09 0.94
N SER A 136 6.10 22.50 -0.24
CA SER A 136 6.92 23.19 -1.23
C SER A 136 6.93 24.68 -0.91
N SER A 137 8.12 25.25 -0.66
CA SER A 137 8.39 26.63 -0.25
C SER A 137 8.01 27.73 -1.27
N TYR A 138 7.08 27.47 -2.21
CA TYR A 138 6.65 28.46 -3.21
C TYR A 138 5.81 29.60 -2.62
N TRP A 139 5.53 29.58 -1.31
CA TRP A 139 4.72 30.58 -0.60
C TRP A 139 5.39 31.14 0.66
N GLU A 140 6.69 30.96 0.83
CA GLU A 140 7.47 31.73 1.80
C GLU A 140 8.14 32.90 1.06
N ASP A 141 7.38 34.02 1.00
CA ASP A 141 7.69 35.39 0.51
C ASP A 141 8.65 35.58 -0.69
#